data_AF-A0A146FGU6-F1
#
_entry.id   AF-A0A146FGU6-F1
#
_cell.length_a   1.000
_cell.length_b   1.000
_cell.length_c   1.000
_cell.angle_alpha   90.00
_cell.angle_beta   90.00
_cell.angle_gamma   90.00
#
_symmetry.space_group_name_H-M   'P 1'
#
loop_
_entity.id
_entity.type
_entity.pdbx_description
1 polymer ?
#
loop_
_entity_poly.entity_id
_entity_poly.type
_entity_poly.pdbx_seq_one_letter_code
_entity_poly.pdbx_strand_id
1 'polypeptide(L)' 'MHKVHETLKPFIADEGYNWEVNGEELEREFVHVNGFRIPPTGSEDEKRWFRENEPSPWGPYLTE' A
#
# COMPACT_ATOMS: atom_id res chain seq x y z
N MET A 1 -3.09 -12.50 -8.10
CA MET A 1 -4.17 -13.15 -7.34
C MET A 1 -3.74 -14.39 -6.55
N HIS A 2 -2.91 -15.29 -7.07
CA HIS A 2 -2.52 -16.53 -6.35
C HIS A 2 -2.07 -16.32 -4.89
N LYS A 3 -1.12 -15.40 -4.64
CA LYS A 3 -0.65 -15.09 -3.28
C LYS A 3 -1.76 -14.64 -2.33
N VAL A 4 -2.71 -13.84 -2.82
CA VAL A 4 -3.87 -13.38 -2.04
C VAL A 4 -4.75 -14.57 -1.64
N HIS A 5 -5.04 -15.48 -2.57
CA HIS A 5 -5.82 -16.68 -2.29
C HIS A 5 -5.14 -17.57 -1.25
N GLU A 6 -3.83 -17.83 -1.37
CA GLU A 6 -3.09 -18.66 -0.42
C GLU A 6 -3.07 -18.06 0.99
N THR A 7 -2.92 -16.73 1.09
CA THR A 7 -2.90 -16.04 2.39
C THR A 7 -4.28 -16.03 3.05
N LEU A 8 -5.36 -15.86 2.27
CA LEU A 8 -6.72 -15.82 2.81
C LEU A 8 -7.31 -17.21 3.08
N LYS A 9 -6.91 -18.22 2.32
CA LYS A 9 -7.50 -19.57 2.36
C LYS A 9 -7.66 -20.15 3.78
N PRO A 10 -6.65 -20.12 4.67
CA PRO A 10 -6.78 -20.71 6.01
C PRO A 10 -7.80 -20.02 6.92
N PHE A 11 -8.22 -18.80 6.58
CA PHE A 11 -9.11 -17.99 7.41
C PHE A 11 -10.49 -17.76 6.78
N ILE A 12 -10.67 -18.12 5.50
CA ILE A 12 -11.92 -17.88 4.75
C ILE A 12 -12.40 -19.18 4.09
N ALA A 13 -11.67 -19.68 3.10
CA ALA A 13 -12.12 -20.82 2.32
C ALA A 13 -12.12 -22.13 3.14
N ASP A 14 -11.10 -22.34 3.98
CA ASP A 14 -11.01 -23.53 4.84
C ASP A 14 -12.03 -23.50 6.00
N GLU A 15 -12.51 -22.32 6.37
CA GLU A 15 -13.61 -22.13 7.33
C GLU A 15 -15.00 -22.36 6.69
N GLY A 16 -15.05 -22.59 5.37
CA GLY A 16 -16.28 -22.96 4.64
C GLY A 16 -17.14 -21.79 4.15
N TYR A 17 -16.62 -20.56 4.13
CA TYR A 17 -17.35 -19.41 3.60
C TYR A 17 -17.40 -19.40 2.06
N ASN A 18 -18.53 -18.94 1.51
CA ASN A 18 -18.58 -18.46 0.13
C ASN A 18 -17.91 -17.08 0.06
N TRP A 19 -17.05 -16.84 -0.94
CA TRP A 19 -16.22 -15.64 -0.93
C TRP A 19 -15.90 -15.12 -2.34
N GLU A 20 -15.54 -13.84 -2.39
CA GLU A 20 -15.11 -13.10 -3.59
C GLU A 20 -13.88 -12.24 -3.24
N VAL A 21 -13.01 -12.01 -4.22
CA VAL A 21 -11.93 -11.03 -4.12
C VAL A 21 -11.80 -10.28 -5.44
N ASN A 22 -11.67 -8.97 -5.35
CA ASN A 22 -11.39 -8.08 -6.47
C ASN A 22 -10.22 -7.15 -6.13
N GLY A 23 -9.70 -6.46 -7.14
CA GLY A 23 -8.69 -5.42 -6.97
C GLY A 23 -8.84 -4.39 -8.09
N GLU A 24 -8.64 -3.13 -7.73
CA GLU A 24 -8.70 -2.00 -8.64
C GLU A 24 -7.40 -1.20 -8.56
N GLU A 25 -7.00 -0.60 -9.68
CA GLU A 25 -5.88 0.31 -9.73
C GLU A 25 -6.38 1.74 -9.55
N LEU A 26 -5.68 2.53 -8.72
CA LEU A 26 -5.96 3.94 -8.49
C LEU A 26 -4.77 4.78 -8.97
N GLU A 27 -5.05 6.00 -9.42
CA GLU A 27 -4.02 6.97 -9.76
C GLU A 27 -3.24 7.38 -8.51
N ARG A 28 -1.95 6.99 -8.46
CA ARG A 28 -1.08 7.16 -7.28
C ARG A 28 -0.97 8.61 -6.81
N GLU A 29 -1.06 9.58 -7.72
CA GLU A 29 -0.91 11.01 -7.42
C GLU A 29 -2.02 11.57 -6.51
N PHE A 30 -3.18 10.92 -6.47
CA PHE A 30 -4.28 11.31 -5.59
C PHE A 30 -4.24 10.64 -4.22
N VAL A 31 -3.38 9.64 -4.03
CA VAL A 31 -3.25 8.93 -2.74
C VAL A 31 -2.27 9.65 -1.83
N HIS A 32 -2.75 9.99 -0.64
CA HIS A 32 -1.95 10.63 0.41
C HIS A 32 -2.00 9.81 1.69
N VAL A 33 -0.87 9.70 2.37
CA VAL A 33 -0.74 9.04 3.68
C VAL A 33 -0.34 10.10 4.70
N ASN A 34 -1.20 10.32 5.70
CA ASN A 34 -1.07 11.42 6.66
C ASN A 34 -0.89 12.81 5.99
N GLY A 35 -1.53 13.01 4.84
CA GLY A 35 -1.42 14.24 4.06
C GLY A 35 -0.18 14.34 3.17
N PHE A 36 0.77 13.41 3.27
CA PHE A 36 1.93 13.36 2.38
C PHE A 36 1.66 12.52 1.14
N ARG A 37 2.13 12.98 -0.02
CA ARG A 37 2.18 12.13 -1.23
C ARG A 37 3.04 10.89 -0.96
N ILE A 38 2.85 9.82 -1.72
CA ILE A 38 3.70 8.62 -1.59
C ILE A 38 4.98 8.82 -2.45
N PRO A 39 6.19 8.61 -1.91
CA PRO A 39 7.44 8.73 -2.68
C PRO A 39 7.44 7.89 -3.96
N PRO A 40 8.22 8.27 -4.99
CA PRO A 40 8.41 7.45 -6.18
C PRO A 40 8.99 6.10 -5.79
N THR A 41 8.53 5.06 -6.48
CA THR A 41 9.01 3.69 -6.28
C THR A 41 10.53 3.62 -6.45
N GLY A 42 11.23 3.03 -5.49
CA GLY A 42 12.68 2.85 -5.46
C GLY A 42 13.48 4.07 -5.00
N SER A 43 12.82 5.20 -4.69
CA SER A 43 13.48 6.41 -4.19
C SER A 43 14.09 6.22 -2.80
N GLU A 44 15.06 7.05 -2.43
CA GLU A 44 15.63 7.04 -1.08
C GLU A 44 14.60 7.44 0.00
N ASP A 45 13.61 8.25 -0.37
CA ASP A 45 12.50 8.62 0.49
C ASP A 45 11.53 7.44 0.72
N GLU A 46 11.24 6.62 -0.30
CA GLU A 46 10.47 5.38 -0.11
C GLU A 46 11.21 4.42 0.81
N LYS A 47 12.53 4.27 0.62
CA LYS A 47 13.35 3.43 1.50
C LYS A 47 13.41 3.98 2.92
N ARG A 48 13.39 5.31 3.11
CA ARG A 48 13.29 5.94 4.43
C ARG A 48 11.95 5.58 5.08
N TRP A 49 10.82 5.80 4.40
CA TRP A 49 9.48 5.43 4.88
C TRP A 49 9.41 3.95 5.25
N PHE A 50 10.00 3.06 4.44
CA PHE A 50 10.05 1.63 4.74
C PHE A 50 10.84 1.32 6.02
N ARG A 51 12.02 1.94 6.21
CA ARG A 51 12.87 1.70 7.39
C ARG A 51 12.24 2.25 8.68
N GLU A 52 11.62 3.42 8.59
CA GLU A 52 11.00 4.10 9.72
C GLU A 52 9.58 3.57 10.00
N ASN A 53 8.99 2.88 9.02
CA ASN A 53 7.59 2.46 9.02
C ASN A 53 6.62 3.62 9.31
N GLU A 54 6.95 4.81 8.82
CA GLU A 54 6.21 6.04 9.06
C GLU A 54 6.28 6.96 7.82
N PRO A 55 5.17 7.58 7.41
CA PRO A 55 5.20 8.60 6.37
C PRO A 55 5.88 9.88 6.89
N SER A 56 6.97 10.27 6.24
CA SER A 56 7.69 11.52 6.52
C SER A 56 7.70 12.47 5.31
N PRO A 57 7.80 13.79 5.52
CA PRO A 57 7.87 14.75 4.41
C PRO A 57 8.99 14.42 3.39
N TRP A 58 8.75 14.61 2.09
CA TRP A 58 9.73 14.37 1.01
C TRP A 58 9.41 15.17 -0.28
N GLY A 59 10.41 15.36 -1.13
CA GLY A 59 10.24 15.91 -2.49
C GLY A 59 9.93 17.42 -2.59
N PRO A 60 9.59 17.92 -3.80
CA PRO A 60 9.28 19.34 -4.07
C PRO A 60 7.91 19.81 -3.52
N TYR A 61 7.22 18.96 -2.76
CA TYR A 61 5.90 19.23 -2.16
C TYR A 61 5.98 19.57 -0.68
N LEU A 62 7.20 19.79 -0.17
CA LEU A 62 7.45 20.53 1.05
C LEU A 62 7.11 22.00 0.77
N THR A 63 5.83 22.37 0.73
CA THR A 63 5.49 23.79 0.84
C THR A 63 5.75 24.21 2.29
N GLU A 64 6.46 25.33 2.48
CA GLU A 64 6.50 26.06 3.75
C GLU A 64 5.09 26.36 4.28
#